data_AF-A0A914NUW7-F1
#
_entry.id   AF-A0A914NUW7-F1
#
_cell.length_a   1.000
_cell.length_b   1.000
_cell.length_c   1.000
_cell.angle_alpha   90.00
_cell.angle_beta   90.00
_cell.angle_gamma   90.00
#
_symmetry.space_group_name_H-M   'P 1'
#
loop_
_entity.id
_entity.type
_entity.pdbx_description
1 polymer ?
#
loop_
_entity_poly.entity_id
_entity_poly.type
_entity_poly.pdbx_seq_one_letter_code
_entity_poly.pdbx_strand_id
1 'polypeptide(L)'
;MSSSQQIIILILLFYYLINIVLAENNCDTKQSLNNYLSCLKGELDKEYSSFEEELKLHTRKAASVCFAQNIADANSQERCVLSVSDLEQKAWDRNGPLRDCSICRTFATGAIKAILSTPADEQKCIREQISKAIAVESESCLRKKVQDFGGIPEIPDLEEGGSGLREEVIDSISDYIWIHSRLAFCAERKPERAAKTRECLKSPFLGFYSKHCRG
;
A
#
# COMPACT_ATOMS: atom_id res chain seq x y z
N MET A 1 34.40 -22.93 -51.08
CA MET A 1 34.46 -23.34 -49.65
C MET A 1 34.83 -24.81 -49.61
N SER A 2 35.92 -25.18 -48.93
CA SER A 2 36.33 -26.60 -48.85
C SER A 2 35.44 -27.35 -47.86
N SER A 3 35.28 -28.66 -48.05
CA SER A 3 34.47 -29.52 -47.16
C SER A 3 34.90 -29.40 -45.68
N SER A 4 36.18 -29.13 -45.42
CA SER A 4 36.73 -28.87 -44.09
C SER A 4 36.21 -27.58 -43.43
N GLN A 5 35.95 -26.52 -44.21
CA GLN A 5 35.38 -25.27 -43.66
C GLN A 5 33.92 -25.44 -43.22
N GLN A 6 33.14 -26.27 -43.91
CA GLN A 6 31.75 -26.54 -43.53
C GLN A 6 31.65 -27.31 -42.21
N ILE A 7 32.56 -28.26 -41.97
CA ILE A 7 32.60 -29.05 -40.73
C ILE A 7 32.93 -28.17 -39.52
N ILE A 8 33.89 -27.23 -39.66
CA ILE A 8 34.27 -26.32 -38.57
C ILE A 8 33.11 -25.39 -38.20
N ILE A 9 32.38 -24.87 -39.18
CA ILE A 9 31.22 -24.01 -38.95
C ILE A 9 30.10 -24.77 -38.22
N LEU A 10 29.85 -26.03 -38.59
CA LEU A 10 28.87 -26.89 -37.92
C LEU A 10 29.24 -27.18 -36.46
N ILE A 11 30.52 -27.44 -36.17
CA ILE A 11 31.00 -27.67 -34.80
C ILE A 11 30.84 -26.41 -33.96
N LEU A 12 31.17 -25.23 -34.49
CA LEU A 12 31.01 -23.95 -33.79
C LEU A 12 29.54 -23.62 -33.53
N LEU A 13 28.66 -23.88 -34.50
CA LEU A 13 27.20 -23.72 -34.33
C LEU A 13 26.66 -24.69 -33.28
N PHE A 14 27.12 -25.94 -33.27
CA PHE A 14 26.72 -26.91 -32.26
C PHE A 14 27.19 -26.52 -30.85
N TYR A 15 28.42 -26.01 -30.73
CA TYR A 15 28.95 -25.48 -29.47
C TYR A 15 28.16 -24.25 -28.99
N TYR A 16 27.77 -23.37 -29.90
CA TYR A 16 26.96 -22.20 -29.58
C TYR A 16 25.55 -22.60 -29.11
N LEU A 17 24.93 -23.58 -29.76
CA LEU A 17 23.62 -24.13 -29.38
C LEU A 17 23.65 -24.83 -28.01
N ILE A 18 24.71 -25.58 -27.69
CA ILE A 18 24.88 -26.20 -26.37
C ILE A 18 24.96 -25.14 -25.26
N ASN A 19 25.67 -24.04 -25.49
CA ASN A 19 25.78 -22.97 -24.49
C ASN A 19 24.44 -22.24 -24.27
N ILE A 20 23.61 -22.10 -25.30
CA ILE A 20 22.27 -21.52 -25.18
C ILE A 20 21.36 -22.43 -24.35
N VAL A 21 21.35 -23.74 -24.63
CA VAL A 21 20.52 -24.72 -23.90
C VAL A 21 20.96 -24.90 -22.45
N LEU A 22 22.26 -24.77 -22.15
CA LEU A 22 22.77 -24.78 -20.76
C LEU A 22 22.46 -23.48 -20.00
N ALA A 23 22.33 -22.35 -20.70
CA ALA A 23 21.95 -21.06 -20.10
C ALA A 23 20.46 -21.02 -19.71
N GLU A 24 19.58 -21.76 -20.38
CA GLU A 24 18.14 -21.81 -20.07
C GLU A 24 17.80 -22.62 -18.80
N ASN A 25 18.72 -23.45 -18.30
CA ASN A 25 18.45 -24.36 -17.17
C ASN A 25 18.89 -23.84 -15.78
N ASN A 26 19.56 -22.69 -15.71
CA ASN A 26 19.94 -22.06 -14.44
C ASN A 26 19.30 -20.67 -14.34
N CYS A 27 17.99 -20.63 -14.10
CA CYS A 27 17.42 -19.42 -13.51
C CYS A 27 17.98 -19.28 -12.10
N ASP A 28 18.96 -18.38 -11.93
CA ASP A 28 19.38 -17.93 -10.59
C ASP A 28 18.19 -17.20 -9.94
N THR A 29 17.37 -17.99 -9.25
CA THR A 29 16.13 -17.56 -8.58
C THR A 29 16.39 -16.44 -7.59
N LYS A 30 17.57 -16.39 -6.96
CA LYS A 30 17.97 -15.32 -6.05
C LYS A 30 18.21 -14.03 -6.81
N GLN A 31 18.94 -14.08 -7.93
CA GLN A 31 19.18 -12.90 -8.76
C GLN A 31 17.90 -12.36 -9.38
N SER A 32 17.02 -13.24 -9.89
CA SER A 32 15.72 -12.84 -10.43
C SER A 32 14.83 -12.17 -9.38
N LEU A 33 14.77 -12.74 -8.16
CA LEU A 33 14.01 -12.14 -7.05
C LEU A 33 14.60 -10.79 -6.61
N ASN A 34 15.93 -10.66 -6.60
CA ASN A 34 16.60 -9.41 -6.27
C ASN A 34 16.28 -8.30 -7.29
N ASN A 35 16.33 -8.62 -8.58
CA ASN A 35 15.96 -7.70 -9.65
C ASN A 35 14.50 -7.27 -9.54
N TYR A 36 13.61 -8.20 -9.21
CA TYR A 36 12.20 -7.90 -8.97
C TYR A 36 12.01 -6.94 -7.78
N LEU A 37 12.59 -7.24 -6.62
CA LEU A 37 12.48 -6.40 -5.43
C LEU A 37 13.10 -5.01 -5.64
N SER A 38 14.21 -4.92 -6.37
CA SER A 38 14.85 -3.65 -6.71
C SER A 38 13.98 -2.81 -7.66
N CYS A 39 13.34 -3.46 -8.64
CA CYS A 39 12.38 -2.81 -9.52
C CYS A 39 11.16 -2.31 -8.74
N LEU A 40 10.60 -3.15 -7.86
CA LEU A 40 9.48 -2.79 -7.01
C LEU A 40 9.80 -1.58 -6.12
N LYS A 41 10.96 -1.60 -5.43
CA LYS A 41 11.43 -0.45 -4.66
C LYS A 41 11.55 0.79 -5.52
N GLY A 42 12.17 0.67 -6.70
CA GLY A 42 12.36 1.78 -7.61
C GLY A 42 11.06 2.42 -8.08
N GLU A 43 10.00 1.64 -8.26
CA GLU A 43 8.67 2.18 -8.61
C GLU A 43 7.95 2.76 -7.38
N LEU A 44 8.01 2.10 -6.23
CA LEU A 44 7.43 2.60 -4.98
C LEU A 44 8.04 3.95 -4.58
N ASP A 45 9.38 4.03 -4.54
CA ASP A 45 10.11 5.26 -4.16
C ASP A 45 9.78 6.45 -5.08
N LYS A 46 9.45 6.20 -6.36
CA LYS A 46 9.03 7.27 -7.30
C LYS A 46 7.60 7.73 -7.05
N GLU A 47 6.69 6.81 -6.76
CA GLU A 47 5.25 7.06 -6.75
C GLU A 47 4.68 7.28 -5.34
N TYR A 48 5.42 7.06 -4.25
CA TYR A 48 4.90 7.18 -2.87
C TYR A 48 4.14 8.48 -2.61
N SER A 49 4.74 9.63 -2.95
CA SER A 49 4.10 10.93 -2.75
C SER A 49 2.84 11.08 -3.59
N SER A 50 2.89 10.58 -4.81
CA SER A 50 1.79 10.61 -5.78
C SER A 50 0.64 9.69 -5.35
N PHE A 51 0.96 8.55 -4.73
CA PHE A 51 0.01 7.61 -4.15
C PHE A 51 -0.68 8.20 -2.92
N GLU A 52 0.07 8.73 -1.96
CA GLU A 52 -0.51 9.36 -0.76
C GLU A 52 -1.35 10.59 -1.11
N GLU A 53 -0.92 11.38 -2.09
CA GLU A 53 -1.70 12.51 -2.60
C GLU A 53 -3.00 12.03 -3.24
N GLU A 54 -2.97 11.01 -4.11
CA GLU A 54 -4.18 10.43 -4.70
C GLU A 54 -5.10 9.90 -3.59
N LEU A 55 -4.54 9.16 -2.62
CA LEU A 55 -5.28 8.59 -1.50
C LEU A 55 -6.03 9.68 -0.74
N LYS A 56 -5.33 10.74 -0.32
CA LYS A 56 -5.89 11.85 0.44
C LYS A 56 -6.96 12.61 -0.35
N LEU A 57 -6.64 13.03 -1.58
CA LEU A 57 -7.55 13.82 -2.42
C LEU A 57 -8.81 13.04 -2.77
N HIS A 58 -8.66 11.77 -3.17
CA HIS A 58 -9.79 10.95 -3.54
C HIS A 58 -10.65 10.57 -2.34
N THR A 59 -10.06 10.33 -1.17
CA THR A 59 -10.83 10.05 0.06
C THR A 59 -11.69 11.24 0.46
N ARG A 60 -11.13 12.46 0.46
CA ARG A 60 -11.88 13.69 0.77
C ARG A 60 -12.95 14.00 -0.26
N LYS A 61 -12.66 13.78 -1.54
CA LYS A 61 -13.65 13.91 -2.61
C LYS A 61 -14.75 12.84 -2.51
N ALA A 62 -14.41 11.61 -2.11
CA ALA A 62 -15.39 10.57 -1.87
C ALA A 62 -16.31 10.96 -0.71
N ALA A 63 -15.76 11.54 0.36
CA ALA A 63 -16.55 12.07 1.47
C ALA A 63 -17.49 13.19 1.00
N SER A 64 -17.01 14.13 0.18
CA SER A 64 -17.84 15.25 -0.31
C SER A 64 -18.98 14.82 -1.23
N VAL A 65 -18.79 13.73 -2.00
CA VAL A 65 -19.80 13.20 -2.93
C VAL A 65 -20.79 12.25 -2.24
N CYS A 66 -20.31 11.39 -1.33
CA CYS A 66 -21.12 10.31 -0.76
C CYS A 66 -21.78 10.63 0.57
N PHE A 67 -21.30 11.66 1.27
CA PHE A 67 -21.93 12.16 2.50
C PHE A 67 -22.67 13.47 2.25
N ALA A 68 -23.77 13.61 2.97
CA ALA A 68 -24.45 14.88 3.08
C ALA A 68 -23.65 15.84 3.96
N GLN A 69 -23.57 17.11 3.56
CA GLN A 69 -22.77 18.11 4.28
C GLN A 69 -23.45 18.59 5.57
N ASN A 70 -24.76 18.38 5.71
CA ASN A 70 -25.55 18.75 6.88
C ASN A 70 -26.80 17.85 7.00
N ILE A 71 -27.58 18.05 8.08
CA ILE A 71 -28.77 17.24 8.38
C ILE A 71 -29.89 17.42 7.36
N ALA A 72 -30.06 18.63 6.80
CA ALA A 72 -31.09 18.88 5.80
C ALA A 72 -30.80 18.09 4.52
N ASP A 73 -29.56 18.13 4.04
CA ASP A 73 -29.08 17.33 2.90
C ASP A 73 -29.18 15.83 3.17
N ALA A 74 -28.89 15.39 4.39
CA ALA A 74 -28.99 13.98 4.76
C ALA A 74 -30.43 13.46 4.70
N ASN A 75 -31.41 14.33 4.94
CA ASN A 75 -32.81 13.97 4.85
C ASN A 75 -33.31 13.93 3.40
N SER A 76 -32.81 14.79 2.53
CA SER A 76 -33.21 14.81 1.11
C SER A 76 -32.49 13.75 0.27
N GLN A 77 -31.19 13.53 0.52
CA GLN A 77 -30.35 12.61 -0.25
C GLN A 77 -30.30 11.20 0.34
N GLU A 78 -30.85 11.02 1.54
CA GLU A 78 -30.80 9.77 2.32
C GLU A 78 -29.37 9.25 2.52
N ARG A 79 -28.43 10.17 2.75
CA ARG A 79 -27.01 9.90 3.06
C ARG A 79 -26.70 10.18 4.52
N CYS A 80 -25.62 9.60 5.03
CA CYS A 80 -25.07 9.98 6.33
C CYS A 80 -24.43 11.38 6.28
N VAL A 81 -24.35 12.05 7.44
CA VAL A 81 -23.76 13.39 7.56
C VAL A 81 -22.26 13.29 7.83
N LEU A 82 -21.46 13.96 7.02
CA LEU A 82 -20.05 14.29 7.26
C LEU A 82 -19.72 15.52 6.42
N SER A 83 -19.32 16.60 7.08
CA SER A 83 -18.85 17.78 6.35
C SER A 83 -17.38 17.62 5.98
N VAL A 84 -16.99 18.14 4.82
CA VAL A 84 -15.57 18.15 4.41
C VAL A 84 -14.72 18.96 5.40
N SER A 85 -15.27 19.99 6.05
CA SER A 85 -14.54 20.77 7.06
C SER A 85 -14.27 19.99 8.35
N ASP A 86 -15.05 18.94 8.66
CA ASP A 86 -14.74 18.05 9.78
C ASP A 86 -13.39 17.33 9.55
N LEU A 87 -13.03 17.06 8.28
CA LEU A 87 -11.78 16.39 7.88
C LEU A 87 -10.54 17.31 7.97
N GLU A 88 -10.73 18.61 8.19
CA GLU A 88 -9.61 19.53 8.47
C GLU A 88 -9.08 19.36 9.90
N GLN A 89 -9.87 18.76 10.79
CA GLN A 89 -9.50 18.47 12.18
C GLN A 89 -9.09 17.00 12.33
N LYS A 90 -8.17 16.73 13.25
CA LYS A 90 -7.77 15.35 13.53
C LYS A 90 -8.89 14.60 14.25
N ALA A 91 -9.05 13.32 13.95
CA ALA A 91 -10.12 12.51 14.52
C ALA A 91 -10.05 12.35 16.05
N TRP A 92 -8.86 12.51 16.62
CA TRP A 92 -8.60 12.49 18.07
C TRP A 92 -8.58 13.89 18.71
N ASP A 93 -8.88 14.95 17.97
CA ASP A 93 -9.03 16.28 18.55
C ASP A 93 -10.26 16.36 19.45
N ARG A 94 -10.37 17.45 20.24
CA ARG A 94 -11.44 17.64 21.22
C ARG A 94 -12.85 17.56 20.63
N ASN A 95 -13.01 17.97 19.38
CA ASN A 95 -14.29 17.96 18.66
C ASN A 95 -14.44 16.74 17.74
N GLY A 96 -13.43 15.87 17.69
CA GLY A 96 -13.40 14.70 16.82
C GLY A 96 -14.36 13.59 17.24
N PRO A 97 -14.52 12.56 16.39
CA PRO A 97 -15.39 11.41 16.64
C PRO A 97 -15.01 10.63 17.90
N LEU A 98 -13.75 10.72 18.36
CA LEU A 98 -13.28 10.03 19.56
C LEU A 98 -13.56 10.80 20.86
N ARG A 99 -14.21 11.97 20.81
CA ARG A 99 -14.41 12.85 21.98
C ARG A 99 -15.13 12.18 23.15
N ASP A 100 -16.07 11.27 22.85
CA ASP A 100 -16.91 10.60 23.84
C ASP A 100 -16.22 9.35 24.43
N CYS A 101 -15.02 9.00 23.96
CA CYS A 101 -14.21 7.91 24.46
C CYS A 101 -12.82 8.42 24.88
N SER A 102 -12.68 8.83 26.15
CA SER A 102 -11.42 9.36 26.70
C SER A 102 -10.24 8.42 26.50
N ILE A 103 -10.46 7.11 26.67
CA ILE A 103 -9.43 6.08 26.45
C ILE A 103 -9.04 5.96 24.96
N CYS A 104 -10.00 6.04 24.04
CA CYS A 104 -9.74 6.00 22.59
C CYS A 104 -8.91 7.21 22.16
N ARG A 105 -9.23 8.40 22.69
CA ARG A 105 -8.47 9.62 22.42
C ARG A 105 -7.03 9.52 22.94
N THR A 106 -6.85 9.08 24.19
CA THR A 106 -5.52 8.88 24.78
C THR A 106 -4.71 7.85 24.01
N PHE A 107 -5.33 6.71 23.63
CA PHE A 107 -4.66 5.68 22.84
C PHE A 107 -4.26 6.19 21.46
N ALA A 108 -5.16 6.85 20.74
CA ALA A 108 -4.86 7.41 19.42
C ALA A 108 -3.74 8.46 19.49
N THR A 109 -3.83 9.40 20.45
CA THR A 109 -2.77 10.41 20.66
C THR A 109 -1.44 9.76 21.04
N GLY A 110 -1.46 8.74 21.90
CA GLY A 110 -0.26 8.01 22.31
C GLY A 110 0.38 7.23 21.17
N ALA A 111 -0.40 6.48 20.40
CA ALA A 111 0.06 5.70 19.25
C ALA A 111 0.63 6.61 18.16
N ILE A 112 -0.05 7.72 17.85
CA ILE A 112 0.42 8.68 16.85
C ILE A 112 1.66 9.42 17.33
N LYS A 113 1.68 9.83 18.60
CA LYS A 113 2.89 10.42 19.19
C LYS A 113 4.04 9.44 19.14
N ALA A 114 3.83 8.16 19.44
CA ALA A 114 4.85 7.13 19.30
C ALA A 114 5.37 7.08 17.86
N ILE A 115 4.48 6.92 16.87
CA ILE A 115 4.84 6.89 15.44
C ILE A 115 5.61 8.14 15.00
N LEU A 116 5.17 9.33 15.42
CA LEU A 116 5.84 10.59 15.09
C LEU A 116 7.18 10.76 15.82
N SER A 117 7.25 10.29 17.07
CA SER A 117 8.41 10.48 17.95
C SER A 117 9.49 9.42 17.75
N THR A 118 9.16 8.26 17.17
CA THR A 118 10.17 7.25 16.83
C THR A 118 11.12 7.85 15.79
N PRO A 119 12.41 7.99 16.13
CA PRO A 119 13.43 8.48 15.22
C PRO A 119 13.46 7.69 13.91
N ALA A 120 13.85 8.34 12.81
CA ALA A 120 13.82 7.70 11.49
C ALA A 120 14.74 6.48 11.38
N ASP A 121 15.87 6.50 12.06
CA ASP A 121 16.81 5.39 12.21
C ASP A 121 16.22 4.23 13.01
N GLU A 122 15.48 4.50 14.09
CA GLU A 122 14.78 3.45 14.84
C GLU A 122 13.67 2.80 14.02
N GLN A 123 12.87 3.59 13.29
CA GLN A 123 11.84 3.06 12.40
C GLN A 123 12.44 2.22 11.28
N LYS A 124 13.54 2.69 10.67
CA LYS A 124 14.28 1.94 9.66
C LYS A 124 14.80 0.63 10.25
N CYS A 125 15.39 0.65 11.43
CA CYS A 125 15.86 -0.54 12.14
C CYS A 125 14.72 -1.55 12.34
N ILE A 126 13.54 -1.11 12.82
CA ILE A 126 12.38 -1.98 13.00
C ILE A 126 11.96 -2.62 11.67
N ARG A 127 11.84 -1.84 10.59
CA ARG A 127 11.50 -2.36 9.26
C ARG A 127 12.53 -3.36 8.75
N GLU A 128 13.82 -3.06 8.91
CA GLU A 128 14.90 -3.97 8.53
C GLU A 128 14.82 -5.31 9.29
N GLN A 129 14.53 -5.29 10.60
CA GLN A 129 14.38 -6.51 11.39
C GLN A 129 13.15 -7.32 10.95
N ILE A 130 12.03 -6.66 10.64
CA ILE A 130 10.83 -7.32 10.11
C ILE A 130 11.13 -7.96 8.75
N SER A 131 11.75 -7.22 7.83
CA SER A 131 12.15 -7.73 6.50
C SER A 131 13.09 -8.93 6.61
N LYS A 132 14.07 -8.90 7.53
CA LYS A 132 14.95 -10.05 7.82
C LYS A 132 14.16 -11.26 8.32
N ALA A 133 13.22 -11.06 9.24
CA ALA A 133 12.38 -12.14 9.75
C ALA A 133 11.50 -12.76 8.64
N ILE A 134 10.90 -11.93 7.79
CA ILE A 134 10.11 -12.38 6.62
C ILE A 134 10.99 -13.20 5.66
N ALA A 135 12.21 -12.75 5.39
CA ALA A 135 13.14 -13.46 4.52
C ALA A 135 13.47 -14.86 5.05
N VAL A 136 13.78 -14.98 6.36
CA VAL A 136 14.06 -16.25 7.03
C VAL A 136 12.88 -17.22 6.92
N GLU A 137 11.67 -16.74 7.21
CA GLU A 137 10.46 -17.59 7.16
C GLU A 137 10.11 -17.99 5.71
N SER A 138 10.20 -17.04 4.78
CA SER A 138 9.95 -17.28 3.35
C SER A 138 10.92 -18.31 2.78
N GLU A 139 12.19 -18.23 3.15
CA GLU A 139 13.21 -19.20 2.75
C GLU A 139 12.91 -20.60 3.30
N SER A 140 12.52 -20.72 4.57
CA SER A 140 12.10 -21.98 5.19
C SER A 140 10.90 -22.62 4.45
N CYS A 141 9.96 -21.79 4.00
CA CYS A 141 8.79 -22.25 3.23
C CYS A 141 9.16 -22.65 1.79
N LEU A 142 9.97 -21.86 1.10
CA LEU A 142 10.28 -22.05 -0.33
C LEU A 142 11.26 -23.19 -0.58
N ARG A 143 12.26 -23.40 0.29
CA ARG A 143 13.18 -24.54 0.19
C ARG A 143 12.45 -25.90 0.23
N LYS A 144 11.28 -25.97 0.86
CA LYS A 144 10.45 -27.19 0.90
C LYS A 144 9.67 -27.43 -0.40
N LYS A 145 9.50 -26.41 -1.24
CA LYS A 145 8.62 -26.42 -2.41
C LYS A 145 9.35 -26.29 -3.74
N VAL A 146 10.52 -25.63 -3.75
CA VAL A 146 11.30 -25.36 -4.95
C VAL A 146 12.63 -26.09 -4.80
N GLN A 147 12.84 -27.09 -5.65
CA GLN A 147 14.10 -27.81 -5.75
C GLN A 147 15.18 -26.83 -6.25
N ASP A 148 16.36 -26.84 -5.64
CA ASP A 148 17.48 -25.92 -5.96
C ASP A 148 17.17 -24.42 -5.77
N PHE A 149 16.31 -24.07 -4.80
CA PHE A 149 16.04 -22.69 -4.44
C PHE A 149 17.33 -21.94 -4.02
N GLY A 150 17.68 -20.88 -4.76
CA GLY A 150 18.93 -20.12 -4.58
C GLY A 150 19.00 -19.25 -3.33
N GLY A 151 17.93 -19.23 -2.53
CA GLY A 151 17.80 -18.43 -1.31
C GLY A 151 17.09 -17.10 -1.53
N ILE A 152 16.72 -16.45 -0.43
CA ILE A 152 16.11 -15.12 -0.46
C ILE A 152 17.24 -14.07 -0.51
N PRO A 153 17.22 -13.11 -1.46
CA PRO A 153 18.13 -11.97 -1.44
C PRO A 153 17.78 -11.02 -0.28
N GLU A 154 18.66 -10.09 0.04
CA GLU A 154 18.34 -9.06 1.02
C GLU A 154 17.12 -8.25 0.55
N ILE A 155 16.09 -8.17 1.39
CA ILE A 155 14.87 -7.42 1.08
C ILE A 155 15.19 -5.94 1.32
N PRO A 156 15.13 -5.08 0.29
CA PRO A 156 15.42 -3.66 0.46
C PRO A 156 14.30 -2.97 1.27
N ASP A 157 14.61 -1.83 1.89
CA ASP A 157 13.60 -1.03 2.61
C ASP A 157 12.61 -0.41 1.60
N LEU A 158 11.45 -1.05 1.46
CA LEU A 158 10.39 -0.66 0.52
C LEU A 158 9.63 0.60 0.96
N GLU A 159 9.82 1.06 2.19
CA GLU A 159 9.10 2.20 2.79
C GLU A 159 10.00 3.43 2.94
N GLU A 160 11.24 3.36 2.44
CA GLU A 160 12.21 4.44 2.56
C GLU A 160 11.73 5.73 1.87
N GLY A 161 11.18 5.63 0.65
CA GLY A 161 10.60 6.75 -0.08
C GLY A 161 9.38 7.39 0.60
N GLY A 162 8.65 6.64 1.43
CA GLY A 162 7.51 7.12 2.21
C GLY A 162 7.88 7.74 3.56
N SER A 163 9.14 7.65 3.99
CA SER A 163 9.57 8.05 5.33
C SER A 163 9.37 9.54 5.66
N GLY A 164 9.29 10.39 4.64
CA GLY A 164 8.97 11.82 4.73
C GLY A 164 7.48 12.17 4.72
N LEU A 165 6.60 11.21 4.41
CA LEU A 165 5.16 11.42 4.23
C LEU A 165 4.34 11.11 5.49
N ARG A 166 4.98 11.14 6.66
CA ARG A 166 4.37 10.70 7.92
C ARG A 166 3.14 11.53 8.28
N GLU A 167 3.18 12.83 8.01
CA GLU A 167 2.07 13.74 8.32
C GLU A 167 0.87 13.47 7.41
N GLU A 168 1.12 13.20 6.13
CA GLU A 168 0.12 12.82 5.13
C GLU A 168 -0.53 11.48 5.48
N VAL A 169 0.25 10.48 5.89
CA VAL A 169 -0.28 9.19 6.35
C VAL A 169 -1.16 9.38 7.59
N ILE A 170 -0.77 10.27 8.51
CA ILE A 170 -1.58 10.59 9.70
C ILE A 170 -2.88 11.32 9.32
N ASP A 171 -2.85 12.20 8.32
CA ASP A 171 -4.06 12.79 7.73
C ASP A 171 -4.98 11.70 7.17
N SER A 172 -4.44 10.78 6.36
CA SER A 172 -5.19 9.67 5.76
C SER A 172 -5.85 8.77 6.82
N ILE A 173 -5.12 8.45 7.90
CA ILE A 173 -5.67 7.70 9.04
C ILE A 173 -6.78 8.48 9.74
N SER A 174 -6.59 9.79 9.93
CA SER A 174 -7.61 10.65 10.54
C SER A 174 -8.90 10.67 9.71
N ASP A 175 -8.78 10.89 8.39
CA ASP A 175 -9.90 10.91 7.46
C ASP A 175 -10.65 9.56 7.47
N TYR A 176 -9.91 8.45 7.52
CA TYR A 176 -10.47 7.11 7.67
C TYR A 176 -11.31 6.96 8.95
N ILE A 177 -10.77 7.37 10.10
CA ILE A 177 -11.50 7.29 11.38
C ILE A 177 -12.78 8.14 11.34
N TRP A 178 -12.73 9.34 10.77
CA TRP A 178 -13.91 10.20 10.59
C TRP A 178 -15.00 9.51 9.78
N ILE A 179 -14.65 9.03 8.58
CA ILE A 179 -15.60 8.36 7.66
C ILE A 179 -16.25 7.16 8.33
N HIS A 180 -15.43 6.28 8.94
CA HIS A 180 -15.93 5.05 9.54
C HIS A 180 -16.74 5.31 10.82
N SER A 181 -16.35 6.28 11.64
CA SER A 181 -17.11 6.66 12.83
C SER A 181 -18.49 7.23 12.46
N ARG A 182 -18.55 8.14 11.46
CA ARG A 182 -19.82 8.70 10.99
C ARG A 182 -20.73 7.62 10.39
N LEU A 183 -20.18 6.68 9.64
CA LEU A 183 -20.93 5.53 9.12
C LEU A 183 -21.48 4.64 10.23
N ALA A 184 -20.67 4.31 11.23
CA ALA A 184 -21.10 3.49 12.36
C ALA A 184 -22.23 4.18 13.15
N PHE A 185 -22.03 5.44 13.54
CA PHE A 185 -23.03 6.23 14.26
C PHE A 185 -24.33 6.42 13.48
N CYS A 186 -24.23 6.59 12.16
CA CYS A 186 -25.37 6.68 11.26
C CYS A 186 -26.11 5.33 11.17
N ALA A 187 -25.38 4.22 11.09
CA ALA A 187 -25.95 2.88 10.96
C ALA A 187 -26.80 2.48 12.17
N GLU A 188 -26.41 2.90 13.37
CA GLU A 188 -27.18 2.65 14.61
C GLU A 188 -28.60 3.25 14.57
N ARG A 189 -28.78 4.39 13.90
CA ARG A 189 -30.07 5.13 13.88
C ARG A 189 -30.81 5.05 12.56
N LYS A 190 -30.07 4.96 11.46
CA LYS A 190 -30.55 5.03 10.07
C LYS A 190 -29.77 4.03 9.20
N PRO A 191 -29.97 2.71 9.41
CA PRO A 191 -29.16 1.67 8.76
C PRO A 191 -29.22 1.72 7.23
N GLU A 192 -30.38 2.06 6.65
CA GLU A 192 -30.55 2.20 5.20
C GLU A 192 -29.73 3.36 4.62
N ARG A 193 -29.69 4.51 5.31
CA ARG A 193 -28.84 5.64 4.89
C ARG A 193 -27.36 5.26 4.92
N ALA A 194 -26.95 4.55 5.97
CA ALA A 194 -25.57 4.06 6.08
C ALA A 194 -25.25 3.05 4.98
N ALA A 195 -26.16 2.14 4.64
CA ALA A 195 -25.99 1.22 3.53
C ALA A 195 -25.84 1.96 2.18
N LYS A 196 -26.70 2.95 1.92
CA LYS A 196 -26.57 3.79 0.72
C LYS A 196 -25.22 4.49 0.67
N THR A 197 -24.83 5.22 1.72
CA THR A 197 -23.53 5.91 1.78
C THR A 197 -22.35 4.94 1.56
N ARG A 198 -22.36 3.75 2.18
CA ARG A 198 -21.34 2.72 1.92
C ARG A 198 -21.30 2.29 0.46
N GLU A 199 -22.45 2.12 -0.18
CA GLU A 199 -22.52 1.74 -1.59
C GLU A 199 -21.88 2.81 -2.49
N CYS A 200 -22.13 4.09 -2.20
CA CYS A 200 -21.48 5.19 -2.95
C CYS A 200 -19.96 5.19 -2.77
N LEU A 201 -19.46 4.96 -1.56
CA LEU A 201 -18.03 4.98 -1.27
C LEU A 201 -17.22 3.89 -2.01
N LYS A 202 -17.88 2.84 -2.54
CA LYS A 202 -17.20 1.82 -3.37
C LYS A 202 -16.71 2.39 -4.71
N SER A 203 -17.47 3.31 -5.29
CA SER A 203 -17.14 3.95 -6.58
C SER A 203 -17.76 5.36 -6.61
N PRO A 204 -17.22 6.30 -5.81
CA PRO A 204 -17.84 7.60 -5.55
C PRO A 204 -17.86 8.52 -6.77
N PHE A 205 -16.88 8.38 -7.66
CA PHE A 205 -16.77 9.18 -8.89
C PHE A 205 -15.91 8.46 -9.94
N LEU A 206 -16.04 8.88 -11.20
CA LEU A 206 -15.22 8.35 -12.30
C LEU A 206 -13.74 8.67 -12.06
N GLY A 207 -12.88 7.65 -12.15
CA GLY A 207 -11.44 7.80 -11.93
C GLY A 207 -11.00 7.63 -10.47
N PHE A 208 -11.88 7.20 -9.57
CA PHE A 208 -11.52 6.87 -8.19
C PHE A 208 -10.39 5.84 -8.15
N TYR A 209 -9.27 6.23 -7.54
CA TYR A 209 -7.99 5.50 -7.49
C TYR A 209 -7.45 5.02 -8.84
N SER A 210 -7.81 5.66 -9.94
CA SER A 210 -7.44 5.22 -11.30
C SER A 210 -5.96 5.38 -11.65
N LYS A 211 -5.17 6.14 -10.86
CA LYS A 211 -3.75 6.31 -11.11
C LYS A 211 -2.96 5.09 -10.60
N HIS A 212 -3.20 4.64 -9.37
CA HIS A 212 -2.43 3.54 -8.77
C HIS A 212 -3.22 2.24 -8.55
N CYS A 213 -4.56 2.24 -8.59
CA CYS A 213 -5.40 1.06 -8.38
C CYS A 213 -6.21 0.70 -9.64
N ARG A 214 -5.54 0.62 -10.80
CA ARG A 214 -6.17 0.12 -12.03
C ARG A 214 -6.52 -1.36 -11.88
N GLY A 215 -7.77 -1.65 -11.54
CA GLY A 215 -8.41 -2.97 -11.64
C GLY A 215 -9.26 -3.04 -12.90
#